data_AF-A0ABD1RK44-F1
#
_entry.id   AF-A0ABD1RK44-F1
#
_cell.length_a   1.000
_cell.length_b   1.000
_cell.length_c   1.000
_cell.angle_alpha   90.00
_cell.angle_beta   90.00
_cell.angle_gamma   90.00
#
_symmetry.space_group_name_H-M   'P 1'
#
loop_
_entity.id
_entity.type
_entity.pdbx_description
1 polymer ?
#
loop_
_entity_poly.entity_id
_entity_poly.type
_entity_poly.pdbx_seq_one_letter_code
_entity_poly.pdbx_strand_id
1 'polypeptide(L)'
;MAMALRRLSSSIKPIRPSCYYMWMKPLNAPLEEVDPEIFDIVELEKARQWKGLELIPSENFTSLSVMQAVGSVMTNKYSEGYPGARYYGGNEYIDMAETLCQKHALETFQLDPAKWGAVALIRTKSLSNCFGSVLKEFVE
;
A
#
# COMPACT_ATOMS: atom_id res chain seq x y z
N MET A 1 -35.58 -3.41 67.55
CA MET A 1 -35.42 -2.68 66.29
C MET A 1 -33.92 -2.62 65.95
N ALA A 2 -33.42 -3.51 65.10
CA ALA A 2 -32.04 -3.46 64.61
C ALA A 2 -32.03 -3.93 63.14
N MET A 3 -31.59 -3.03 62.26
CA MET A 3 -31.70 -3.13 60.80
C MET A 3 -30.72 -4.17 60.23
N ALA A 4 -31.23 -5.01 59.32
CA ALA A 4 -30.44 -5.92 58.51
C ALA A 4 -29.60 -5.15 57.48
N LEU A 5 -28.27 -5.21 57.61
CA LEU A 5 -27.32 -4.71 56.63
C LEU A 5 -27.33 -5.63 55.39
N ARG A 6 -28.10 -5.26 54.36
CA ARG A 6 -28.00 -5.86 53.03
C ARG A 6 -26.69 -5.41 52.39
N ARG A 7 -25.73 -6.34 52.23
CA ARG A 7 -24.60 -6.15 51.31
C ARG A 7 -25.15 -6.02 49.89
N LEU A 8 -25.12 -4.81 49.34
CA LEU A 8 -25.29 -4.58 47.91
C LEU A 8 -24.08 -5.21 47.21
N SER A 9 -24.27 -6.39 46.62
CA SER A 9 -23.36 -6.92 45.63
C SER A 9 -23.33 -5.93 44.45
N SER A 10 -22.29 -5.10 44.42
CA SER A 10 -21.97 -4.28 43.26
C SER A 10 -21.51 -5.21 42.14
N SER A 11 -22.48 -5.76 41.41
CA SER A 11 -22.21 -6.39 40.12
C SER A 11 -21.75 -5.28 39.18
N ILE A 12 -20.44 -5.05 39.15
CA ILE A 12 -19.77 -4.19 38.19
C ILE A 12 -20.04 -4.84 36.83
N LYS A 13 -21.00 -4.28 36.08
CA LYS A 13 -21.20 -4.65 34.69
C LYS A 13 -19.87 -4.40 33.96
N PRO A 14 -19.33 -5.35 33.17
CA PRO A 14 -18.10 -5.12 32.43
C PRO A 14 -18.30 -3.88 31.56
N ILE A 15 -17.34 -2.95 31.66
CA ILE A 15 -17.27 -1.76 30.82
C ILE A 15 -17.32 -2.27 29.38
N ARG A 16 -18.38 -1.93 28.64
CA ARG A 16 -18.45 -2.23 27.20
C ARG A 16 -17.15 -1.75 26.56
N PRO A 17 -16.49 -2.54 25.68
CA PRO A 17 -15.29 -2.06 25.02
C PRO A 17 -15.61 -0.68 24.44
N SER A 18 -14.81 0.30 24.82
CA SER A 18 -14.91 1.64 24.21
C SER A 18 -14.93 1.44 22.70
N CYS A 19 -15.84 2.12 22.01
CA CYS A 19 -15.95 2.10 20.55
C CYS A 19 -14.57 2.26 19.85
N TYR A 20 -13.66 2.98 20.52
CA TYR A 20 -12.25 3.13 20.16
C TYR A 20 -11.47 1.82 19.97
N TYR A 21 -11.64 0.84 20.85
CA TYR A 21 -10.95 -0.46 20.74
C TYR A 21 -11.54 -1.35 19.64
N MET A 22 -12.82 -1.17 19.29
CA MET A 22 -13.51 -1.98 18.28
C MET A 22 -13.00 -1.72 16.86
N TRP A 23 -12.69 -0.47 16.50
CA TRP A 23 -12.23 -0.14 15.14
C TRP A 23 -10.71 -0.16 14.97
N MET A 24 -9.91 0.05 16.03
CA MET A 24 -8.45 0.14 15.89
C MET A 24 -7.79 -1.24 15.78
N LYS A 25 -8.36 -2.23 16.46
CA LYS A 25 -7.85 -3.60 16.42
C LYS A 25 -7.83 -4.17 15.00
N PRO A 26 -8.92 -4.13 14.21
CA PRO A 26 -8.91 -4.70 12.86
C PRO A 26 -7.97 -3.96 11.90
N LEU A 27 -7.71 -2.67 12.08
CA LEU A 27 -6.79 -1.91 11.20
C LEU A 27 -5.32 -2.36 11.28
N ASN A 28 -4.92 -3.00 12.38
CA ASN A 28 -3.54 -3.49 12.59
C ASN A 28 -3.46 -5.02 12.68
N ALA A 29 -4.58 -5.72 12.54
CA ALA A 29 -4.61 -7.17 12.57
C ALA A 29 -4.12 -7.73 11.20
N PRO A 30 -3.49 -8.92 11.19
CA PRO A 30 -3.08 -9.57 9.96
C PRO A 30 -4.30 -9.94 9.11
N LEU A 31 -4.12 -10.05 7.79
CA LEU A 31 -5.19 -10.39 6.85
C LEU A 31 -5.90 -11.70 7.24
N GLU A 32 -5.17 -12.71 7.69
CA GLU A 32 -5.71 -14.00 8.15
C GLU A 32 -6.72 -13.86 9.32
N GLU A 33 -6.53 -12.89 10.22
CA GLU A 33 -7.47 -12.63 11.32
C GLU A 33 -8.67 -11.77 10.86
N VAL A 34 -8.43 -10.82 9.96
CA VAL A 34 -9.46 -9.86 9.51
C VAL A 34 -10.40 -10.49 8.48
N ASP A 35 -9.86 -11.23 7.52
CA ASP A 35 -10.58 -11.84 6.41
C ASP A 35 -9.91 -13.17 5.98
N PRO A 36 -10.22 -14.28 6.68
CA PRO A 36 -9.62 -15.59 6.39
C PRO A 36 -10.04 -16.13 5.01
N GLU A 37 -11.22 -15.75 4.50
CA GLU A 37 -11.68 -16.20 3.18
C GLU A 37 -10.80 -15.62 2.06
N ILE A 38 -10.46 -14.33 2.14
CA ILE A 38 -9.53 -13.71 1.20
C ILE A 38 -8.11 -14.25 1.37
N PHE A 39 -7.67 -14.49 2.60
CA PHE A 39 -6.35 -15.10 2.87
C PHE A 39 -6.23 -16.47 2.19
N ASP A 40 -7.23 -17.33 2.33
CA ASP A 40 -7.25 -18.65 1.70
C ASP A 40 -7.21 -18.57 0.17
N ILE A 41 -7.93 -17.61 -0.43
CA ILE A 41 -7.89 -17.38 -1.89
C ILE A 41 -6.47 -17.00 -2.34
N VAL A 42 -5.78 -16.14 -1.59
CA VAL A 42 -4.38 -15.75 -1.89
C VAL A 42 -3.44 -16.96 -1.82
N GLU A 43 -3.58 -17.82 -0.80
CA GLU A 43 -2.76 -19.03 -0.69
C GLU A 43 -3.05 -20.05 -1.80
N LEU A 44 -4.32 -20.18 -2.22
CA LEU A 44 -4.70 -21.01 -3.36
C LEU A 44 -4.07 -20.50 -4.66
N GLU A 45 -4.06 -19.18 -4.90
CA GLU A 45 -3.41 -18.59 -6.09
C GLU A 45 -1.89 -18.76 -6.07
N LYS A 46 -1.25 -18.59 -4.90
CA LYS A 46 0.19 -18.87 -4.74
C LYS A 46 0.51 -20.32 -5.09
N ALA A 47 -0.30 -21.27 -4.61
CA ALA A 47 -0.13 -22.68 -4.93
C ALA A 47 -0.37 -22.99 -6.42
N ARG A 48 -1.32 -22.30 -7.07
CA ARG A 48 -1.58 -22.40 -8.50
C ARG A 48 -0.36 -21.96 -9.31
N GLN A 49 0.17 -20.77 -9.03
CA GLN A 49 1.36 -20.22 -9.68
C GLN A 49 2.60 -21.09 -9.46
N TRP A 50 2.74 -21.69 -8.28
CA TRP A 50 3.89 -22.57 -7.98
C TRP A 50 3.86 -23.90 -8.75
N LYS A 51 2.67 -24.47 -8.96
CA LYS A 51 2.50 -25.77 -9.62
C LYS A 51 2.36 -25.63 -11.15
N GLY A 52 1.95 -24.46 -11.63
CA GLY A 52 1.71 -24.18 -13.04
C GLY A 52 3.00 -23.87 -13.80
N LEU A 53 3.02 -24.26 -15.07
CA LEU A 53 3.97 -23.71 -16.05
C LEU A 53 3.30 -22.55 -16.75
N GLU A 54 3.59 -21.33 -16.31
CA GLU A 54 3.03 -20.11 -16.90
C GLU A 54 3.76 -19.79 -18.21
N LEU A 55 3.06 -19.97 -19.34
CA LEU A 55 3.59 -19.76 -20.70
C LEU A 55 3.01 -18.52 -21.38
N ILE A 56 2.25 -17.71 -20.65
CA ILE A 56 1.68 -16.46 -21.16
C ILE A 56 2.81 -15.41 -21.18
N PRO A 57 3.22 -14.90 -22.35
CA PRO A 57 4.43 -14.07 -22.48
C PRO A 57 4.31 -12.68 -21.81
N SER A 58 3.10 -12.25 -21.50
CA SER A 58 2.84 -10.98 -20.82
C SER A 58 2.79 -11.09 -19.29
N GLU A 59 2.76 -12.31 -18.75
CA GLU A 59 2.75 -12.54 -17.30
C GLU A 59 4.17 -12.70 -16.76
N ASN A 60 4.38 -12.30 -15.52
CA ASN A 60 5.69 -12.37 -14.88
C ASN A 60 5.55 -12.43 -13.35
N PHE A 61 6.57 -12.97 -12.68
CA PHE A 61 6.67 -12.98 -11.23
C PHE A 61 7.49 -11.79 -10.77
N THR A 62 6.85 -10.89 -10.03
CA THR A 62 7.54 -9.74 -9.45
C THR A 62 8.37 -10.14 -8.22
N SER A 63 9.37 -9.33 -7.88
CA SER A 63 10.21 -9.55 -6.71
C SER A 63 9.47 -9.21 -5.39
N LEU A 64 9.89 -9.85 -4.29
CA LEU A 64 9.34 -9.58 -2.96
C LEU A 64 9.54 -8.12 -2.52
N SER A 65 10.68 -7.52 -2.85
CA SER A 65 10.98 -6.12 -2.52
C SER A 65 9.99 -5.16 -3.18
N VAL A 66 9.59 -5.43 -4.43
CA VAL A 66 8.55 -4.66 -5.12
C VAL A 66 7.20 -4.82 -4.43
N MET A 67 6.80 -6.05 -4.07
CA MET A 67 5.55 -6.28 -3.34
C MET A 67 5.51 -5.57 -1.98
N GLN A 68 6.62 -5.56 -1.23
CA GLN A 68 6.75 -4.84 0.03
C GLN A 68 6.57 -3.33 -0.13
N ALA A 69 7.13 -2.74 -1.19
CA ALA A 69 6.95 -1.32 -1.48
C ALA A 69 5.49 -1.01 -1.86
N VAL A 70 4.87 -1.84 -2.69
CA VAL A 70 3.45 -1.71 -3.12
C VAL A 70 2.50 -1.75 -1.93
N GLY A 71 2.71 -2.68 -0.99
CA GLY A 71 1.88 -2.83 0.21
C GLY A 71 2.23 -1.86 1.35
N SER A 72 3.08 -0.85 1.12
CA SER A 72 3.52 0.08 2.15
C SER A 72 2.54 1.22 2.39
N VAL A 73 2.78 1.99 3.45
CA VAL A 73 2.00 3.19 3.83
C VAL A 73 2.01 4.31 2.78
N MET A 74 2.84 4.20 1.73
CA MET A 74 2.88 5.15 0.63
C MET A 74 1.51 5.25 -0.07
N THR A 75 0.70 4.19 -0.05
CA THR A 75 -0.67 4.20 -0.61
C THR A 75 -1.64 5.17 0.09
N ASN A 76 -1.31 5.63 1.30
CA ASN A 76 -2.20 6.48 2.09
C ASN A 76 -2.13 7.96 1.64
N LYS A 77 -1.10 8.35 0.89
CA LYS A 77 -0.87 9.75 0.57
C LYS A 77 -1.45 10.13 -0.78
N TYR A 78 -2.25 11.18 -0.78
CA TYR A 78 -2.72 11.84 -1.99
C TYR A 78 -1.72 12.94 -2.41
N SER A 79 -1.24 12.87 -3.65
CA SER A 79 -0.13 13.68 -4.17
C SER A 79 -0.37 14.18 -5.59
N GLU A 80 -1.52 14.80 -5.84
CA GLU A 80 -1.85 15.39 -7.14
C GLU A 80 -0.87 16.52 -7.51
N GLY A 81 -0.51 16.59 -8.80
CA GLY A 81 0.53 17.47 -9.34
C GLY A 81 1.84 16.73 -9.59
N TYR A 82 2.94 17.48 -9.77
CA TYR A 82 4.29 16.95 -9.98
C TYR A 82 5.20 17.28 -8.79
N PRO A 83 6.36 16.62 -8.64
CA PRO A 83 7.33 16.97 -7.60
C PRO A 83 7.66 18.47 -7.61
N GLY A 84 7.59 19.13 -6.45
CA GLY A 84 7.77 20.58 -6.33
C GLY A 84 6.60 21.45 -6.83
N ALA A 85 5.59 20.86 -7.48
CA ALA A 85 4.38 21.52 -7.97
C ALA A 85 3.13 20.71 -7.60
N ARG A 86 2.95 20.45 -6.30
CA ARG A 86 1.82 19.71 -5.75
C ARG A 86 0.67 20.63 -5.38
N TYR A 87 -0.56 20.17 -5.55
CA TYR A 87 -1.75 20.87 -5.07
C TYR A 87 -1.92 20.79 -3.55
N TYR A 88 -1.34 19.76 -2.93
CA TYR A 88 -1.49 19.46 -1.50
C TYR A 88 -0.14 19.41 -0.80
N GLY A 89 -0.12 19.77 0.49
CA GLY A 89 1.06 19.72 1.34
C GLY A 89 1.42 18.30 1.82
N GLY A 90 2.59 18.19 2.47
CA GLY A 90 3.07 16.97 3.13
C GLY A 90 3.55 15.89 2.17
N ASN A 91 4.01 16.26 0.97
CA ASN A 91 4.45 15.32 -0.08
C ASN A 91 5.98 15.20 -0.18
N GLU A 92 6.74 15.66 0.81
CA GLU A 92 8.22 15.68 0.79
C GLU A 92 8.82 14.32 0.43
N TYR A 93 8.36 13.25 1.10
CA TYR A 93 8.84 11.88 0.84
C TYR A 93 8.25 11.25 -0.43
N ILE A 94 7.06 11.70 -0.85
CA ILE A 94 6.46 11.24 -2.11
C ILE A 94 7.23 11.82 -3.30
N ASP A 95 7.59 13.10 -3.22
CA ASP A 95 8.40 13.79 -4.21
C ASP A 95 9.80 13.17 -4.31
N MET A 96 10.40 12.78 -3.18
CA MET A 96 11.65 12.03 -3.16
C MET A 96 11.54 10.70 -3.92
N ALA A 97 10.50 9.91 -3.64
CA ALA A 97 10.27 8.63 -4.30
C ALA A 97 9.99 8.78 -5.80
N GLU A 98 9.16 9.76 -6.18
CA GLU A 98 8.82 10.01 -7.59
C GLU A 98 10.03 10.52 -8.38
N THR A 99 10.82 11.44 -7.81
CA THR A 99 12.04 11.96 -8.45
C THR A 99 13.08 10.85 -8.63
N LEU A 100 13.26 10.00 -7.62
CA LEU A 100 14.16 8.85 -7.71
C LEU A 100 13.70 7.86 -8.78
N CYS A 101 12.40 7.62 -8.88
CA CYS A 101 11.83 6.77 -9.92
C CYS A 101 12.07 7.32 -11.33
N GLN A 102 11.84 8.62 -11.54
CA GLN A 102 12.09 9.28 -12.83
C GLN A 102 13.55 9.15 -13.24
N LYS A 103 14.47 9.39 -12.30
CA LYS A 103 15.91 9.22 -12.50
C LYS A 103 16.26 7.78 -12.90
N HIS A 104 15.80 6.79 -12.12
CA HIS A 104 16.07 5.38 -12.42
C HIS A 104 15.49 4.95 -13.76
N ALA A 105 14.32 5.47 -14.16
CA ALA A 105 13.75 5.18 -15.46
C ALA A 105 14.66 5.65 -16.60
N LEU A 106 15.14 6.89 -16.55
CA LEU A 106 16.07 7.42 -17.56
C LEU A 106 17.38 6.62 -17.60
N GLU A 107 17.94 6.29 -16.42
CA GLU A 107 19.18 5.49 -16.32
C GLU A 107 19.00 4.07 -16.87
N THR A 108 17.86 3.43 -16.59
CA THR A 108 17.54 2.07 -17.04
C THR A 108 17.45 1.97 -18.56
N PHE A 109 16.99 3.03 -19.22
CA PHE A 109 16.91 3.11 -20.68
C PHE A 109 18.08 3.88 -21.31
N GLN A 110 19.09 4.27 -20.53
CA GLN A 110 20.28 5.04 -20.97
C GLN A 110 19.92 6.33 -21.73
N LEU A 111 18.89 7.02 -21.26
CA LEU A 111 18.37 8.24 -21.90
C LEU A 111 19.03 9.48 -21.32
N ASP A 112 19.30 10.45 -22.19
CA ASP A 112 19.80 11.76 -21.81
C ASP A 112 18.66 12.59 -21.16
N PRO A 113 18.79 12.98 -19.87
CA PRO A 113 17.78 13.78 -19.19
C PRO A 113 17.51 15.15 -19.82
N ALA A 114 18.45 15.67 -20.63
CA ALA A 114 18.24 16.92 -21.36
C ALA A 114 17.29 16.76 -22.55
N LYS A 115 17.16 15.55 -23.09
CA LYS A 115 16.34 15.24 -24.27
C LYS A 115 15.05 14.50 -23.93
N TRP A 116 15.07 13.76 -22.83
CA TRP A 116 13.99 12.86 -22.43
C TRP A 116 13.52 13.18 -21.03
N GLY A 117 12.20 13.37 -20.90
CA GLY A 117 11.53 13.42 -19.62
C GLY A 117 10.93 12.05 -19.27
N ALA A 118 11.04 11.66 -18.01
CA ALA A 118 10.31 10.51 -17.46
C ALA A 118 9.14 11.00 -16.60
N VAL A 119 7.96 10.41 -16.79
CA VAL A 119 6.77 10.71 -15.97
C VAL A 119 6.44 9.47 -15.13
N ALA A 120 6.70 9.55 -13.83
CA ALA A 120 6.39 8.48 -12.89
C ALA A 120 5.12 8.80 -12.09
N LEU A 121 3.94 8.59 -12.69
CA LEU A 121 2.69 8.72 -11.94
C LEU A 121 2.43 7.45 -11.13
N ILE A 122 2.40 7.56 -9.81
CA ILE A 122 1.95 6.50 -8.90
C ILE A 122 0.41 6.41 -8.97
N ARG A 123 -0.15 6.09 -10.15
CA ARG A 123 -1.59 5.86 -10.33
C ARG A 123 -1.87 4.37 -10.29
N THR A 124 -2.37 3.88 -9.14
CA THR A 124 -3.25 2.72 -8.89
C THR A 124 -3.03 1.39 -9.64
N LYS A 125 -1.97 1.25 -10.43
CA LYS A 125 -1.51 0.01 -11.04
C LYS A 125 -0.09 -0.25 -10.58
N SER A 126 0.07 -0.44 -9.27
CA SER A 126 1.29 -0.93 -8.61
C SER A 126 2.54 -0.03 -8.78
N LEU A 127 3.30 0.15 -7.69
CA LEU A 127 4.68 0.64 -7.73
C LEU A 127 5.59 -0.20 -8.66
N SER A 128 5.15 -1.39 -9.10
CA SER A 128 5.83 -2.17 -10.14
C SER A 128 5.78 -1.50 -11.53
N ASN A 129 4.78 -0.67 -11.83
CA ASN A 129 4.68 0.05 -13.11
C ASN A 129 5.27 1.47 -13.08
N CYS A 130 6.02 1.80 -12.03
CA CYS A 130 6.99 2.90 -12.06
C CYS A 130 7.93 2.79 -13.28
N PHE A 131 8.14 1.59 -13.81
CA PHE A 131 8.90 1.32 -15.04
C PHE A 131 8.09 1.36 -16.35
N GLY A 132 6.76 1.49 -16.29
CA GLY A 132 5.86 1.29 -17.44
C GLY A 132 5.23 2.56 -18.05
N SER A 133 5.47 3.75 -17.48
CA SER A 133 4.75 4.97 -17.89
C SER A 133 5.62 5.92 -18.74
N VAL A 134 5.45 5.79 -20.06
CA VAL A 134 5.55 6.82 -21.11
C VAL A 134 6.78 7.75 -21.08
N LEU A 135 7.78 7.38 -21.89
CA LEU A 135 8.80 8.28 -22.40
C LEU A 135 8.14 9.35 -23.29
N LYS A 136 8.38 10.62 -23.00
CA LYS A 136 8.02 11.72 -23.92
C LYS A 136 9.31 12.28 -24.50
N GLU A 137 9.47 12.13 -25.81
CA GLU A 137 10.53 12.81 -26.56
C GLU A 137 10.20 14.31 -26.55
N PHE A 138 11.10 15.13 -26.01
CA PHE A 138 11.06 16.56 -26.28
C PHE A 138 11.62 16.75 -27.70
N VAL A 139 10.77 16.56 -28.70
CA VAL A 139 11.05 17.06 -30.05
C VAL A 139 10.88 18.58 -29.96
N GLU A 140 11.97 19.32 -30.22
CA GLU A 140 11.95 20.78 -30.44
C GLU A 140 10.94 21.20 -31.51
#